data_AF-A0A3C1RCW6-F1
#
_entry.id   AF-A0A3C1RCW6-F1
#
_cell.length_a   1.000
_cell.length_b   1.000
_cell.length_c   1.000
_cell.angle_alpha   90.00
_cell.angle_beta   90.00
_cell.angle_gamma   90.00
#
_symmetry.space_group_name_H-M   'P 1'
#
loop_
_entity.id
_entity.type
_entity.pdbx_description
1 polymer ?
#
loop_
_entity_poly.entity_id
_entity_poly.type
_entity_poly.pdbx_seq_one_letter_code
_entity_poly.pdbx_strand_id
1 'polypeptide(L)'
;MIKAIFFKIFNGKWSAPFFISSVGIFCWIWMLILPVNKIIWNLCFITPIMVALGYIILGISKIFKKRFKEGLLQVVLSVVFMFITAVFFTVLLPKSPYKEYKGDIYNPNNVKVDMPLKLSFSDEKPLFKVDKPEMILYDYNQPGTYKYQVFLNKIEKGTVYLKMFDLTTNRILSEKEIAKDTKVKVENPGDELKEFPLSKQFNVQEGDWGDYYGSRVEVWFKPEDASQPERKLLVKNYVIQGW
;
A
#
# COMPACT_ATOMS: atom_id res chain seq x y z
N MET A 1 -13.75 31.56 29.25
CA MET A 1 -15.03 31.42 28.52
C MET A 1 -15.02 30.31 27.47
N ILE A 2 -14.00 30.25 26.58
CA ILE A 2 -13.88 29.22 25.53
C ILE A 2 -13.84 27.78 26.08
N LYS A 3 -13.07 27.50 27.14
CA LYS A 3 -13.02 26.18 27.79
C LYS A 3 -14.39 25.71 28.33
N ALA A 4 -15.19 26.63 28.87
CA ALA A 4 -16.51 26.30 29.42
C ALA A 4 -17.55 26.06 28.31
N ILE A 5 -17.47 26.79 27.21
CA ILE A 5 -18.30 26.56 26.02
C ILE A 5 -17.94 25.21 25.39
N PHE A 6 -16.65 24.92 25.22
CA PHE A 6 -16.16 23.60 24.77
C PHE A 6 -16.68 22.49 25.67
N PHE A 7 -16.48 22.59 26.99
CA PHE A 7 -16.97 21.57 27.91
C PHE A 7 -18.49 21.41 27.87
N LYS A 8 -19.27 22.48 27.66
CA LYS A 8 -20.74 22.43 27.63
C LYS A 8 -21.29 21.84 26.32
N ILE A 9 -20.62 22.07 25.19
CA ILE A 9 -20.94 21.45 23.90
C ILE A 9 -20.64 19.94 23.96
N PHE A 10 -19.50 19.56 24.55
CA PHE A 10 -19.04 18.16 24.59
C PHE A 10 -19.60 17.31 25.75
N ASN A 11 -19.96 17.88 26.91
CA ASN A 11 -20.57 17.13 28.03
C ASN A 11 -22.10 16.98 27.95
N GLY A 12 -22.78 17.71 27.07
CA GLY A 12 -24.15 18.14 27.36
C GLY A 12 -25.29 17.49 26.59
N LYS A 13 -25.14 17.12 25.32
CA LYS A 13 -26.31 16.80 24.48
C LYS A 13 -26.15 15.50 23.70
N TRP A 14 -27.28 14.81 23.54
CA TRP A 14 -27.45 13.60 22.72
C TRP A 14 -27.11 13.83 21.23
N SER A 15 -26.80 15.08 20.85
CA SER A 15 -26.44 15.50 19.50
C SER A 15 -25.00 15.15 19.08
N ALA A 16 -24.17 14.65 20.00
CA ALA A 16 -22.80 14.19 19.73
C ALA A 16 -22.65 13.35 18.43
N PRO A 17 -23.52 12.37 18.16
CA PRO A 17 -23.39 11.53 16.98
C PRO A 17 -23.79 12.23 15.67
N PHE A 18 -24.73 13.17 15.74
CA PHE A 18 -25.06 14.04 14.60
C PHE A 18 -23.88 14.91 14.21
N PHE A 19 -23.10 15.39 15.17
CA PHE A 19 -21.90 16.17 14.88
C PHE A 19 -20.81 15.34 14.15
N ILE A 20 -20.58 14.08 14.57
CA ILE A 20 -19.66 13.16 13.86
C ILE A 20 -20.09 13.02 12.39
N SER A 21 -21.38 12.80 12.18
CA SER A 21 -21.97 12.61 10.85
C SER A 21 -21.87 13.86 10.00
N SER A 22 -22.19 15.03 10.56
CA SER A 22 -22.07 16.30 9.87
C SER A 22 -20.63 16.58 9.45
N VAL A 23 -19.66 16.30 10.32
CA VAL A 23 -18.23 16.46 9.99
C VAL A 23 -17.80 15.46 8.92
N GLY A 24 -18.19 14.19 9.05
CA GLY A 24 -17.89 13.14 8.07
C GLY A 24 -18.46 13.44 6.68
N ILE A 25 -19.75 13.78 6.61
CA ILE A 25 -20.43 14.18 5.37
C ILE A 25 -19.82 15.46 4.81
N PHE A 26 -19.51 16.44 5.66
CA PHE A 26 -18.85 17.67 5.21
C PHE A 26 -17.48 17.38 4.60
N CYS A 27 -16.62 16.60 5.26
CA CYS A 27 -15.33 16.16 4.70
C CYS A 27 -15.51 15.38 3.39
N TRP A 28 -16.51 14.51 3.30
CA TRP A 28 -16.81 13.74 2.09
C TRP A 28 -17.26 14.63 0.93
N ILE A 29 -18.21 15.56 1.15
CA ILE A 29 -18.65 16.56 0.16
C ILE A 29 -17.47 17.45 -0.25
N TRP A 30 -16.62 17.84 0.71
CA TRP A 30 -15.48 18.69 0.43
C TRP A 30 -14.51 18.01 -0.55
N MET A 31 -14.27 16.72 -0.41
CA MET A 31 -13.46 15.93 -1.34
C MET A 31 -14.10 15.76 -2.73
N LEU A 32 -15.41 15.92 -2.89
CA LEU A 32 -16.04 15.90 -4.21
C LEU A 32 -15.79 17.20 -4.99
N ILE A 33 -15.72 18.33 -4.29
CA ILE A 33 -15.71 19.67 -4.88
C ILE A 33 -14.29 20.17 -5.15
N LEU A 34 -13.36 19.93 -4.23
CA LEU A 34 -12.00 20.47 -4.34
C LEU A 34 -11.06 19.59 -5.16
N PRO A 35 -10.00 20.18 -5.77
CA PRO A 35 -8.87 19.41 -6.26
C PRO A 35 -8.23 18.66 -5.08
N VAL A 36 -8.40 17.35 -5.08
CA VAL A 36 -7.93 16.49 -4.00
C VAL A 36 -6.40 16.38 -4.11
N ASN A 37 -5.68 17.00 -3.19
CA ASN A 37 -4.27 16.72 -2.96
C ASN A 37 -4.10 15.84 -1.71
N LYS A 38 -2.91 15.25 -1.54
CA LYS A 38 -2.62 14.32 -0.43
C LYS A 38 -2.93 14.90 0.95
N ILE A 39 -2.67 16.19 1.16
CA ILE A 39 -2.90 16.86 2.45
C ILE A 39 -4.40 16.96 2.75
N ILE A 40 -5.20 17.46 1.81
CA ILE A 40 -6.65 17.59 1.96
C ILE A 40 -7.28 16.23 2.15
N TRP A 41 -6.84 15.23 1.38
CA TRP A 41 -7.34 13.86 1.48
C TRP A 41 -7.08 13.27 2.88
N ASN A 42 -5.84 13.34 3.37
CA ASN A 42 -5.48 12.86 4.70
C ASN A 42 -6.27 13.58 5.81
N LEU A 43 -6.41 14.90 5.71
CA LEU A 43 -7.17 15.69 6.67
C LEU A 43 -8.65 15.28 6.69
N CYS A 44 -9.28 15.16 5.52
CA CYS A 44 -10.69 14.78 5.40
C CYS A 44 -10.94 13.33 5.84
N PHE A 45 -9.96 12.45 5.67
CA PHE A 45 -10.03 11.05 6.09
C PHE A 45 -9.86 10.90 7.61
N ILE A 46 -8.87 11.56 8.21
CA ILE A 46 -8.54 11.40 9.64
C ILE A 46 -9.52 12.16 10.55
N THR A 47 -10.02 13.33 10.12
CA THR A 47 -10.85 14.19 10.97
C THR A 47 -12.09 13.48 11.53
N PRO A 48 -12.91 12.77 10.73
CA PRO A 48 -14.09 12.09 11.26
C PRO A 48 -13.74 10.98 12.27
N ILE A 49 -12.62 10.29 12.06
CA ILE A 49 -12.11 9.24 12.97
C ILE A 49 -11.75 9.87 14.32
N MET A 50 -10.98 10.96 14.31
CA MET A 50 -10.57 11.65 15.54
C MET A 50 -11.76 12.22 16.32
N VAL A 51 -12.74 12.79 15.61
CA VAL A 51 -13.98 13.29 16.23
C VAL A 51 -14.75 12.14 16.88
N ALA A 52 -14.92 11.01 16.17
CA ALA A 52 -15.60 9.85 16.71
C ALA A 52 -14.89 9.24 17.94
N LEU A 53 -13.56 9.12 17.92
CA LEU A 53 -12.77 8.69 19.08
C LEU A 53 -12.95 9.62 20.28
N GLY A 54 -12.91 10.94 20.07
CA GLY A 54 -13.18 11.92 21.12
C GLY A 54 -14.55 11.73 21.77
N TYR A 55 -15.59 11.47 20.97
CA TYR A 55 -16.94 11.22 21.50
C TYR A 55 -17.08 9.87 22.20
N ILE A 56 -16.37 8.82 21.77
CA ILE A 56 -16.33 7.55 22.50
C ILE A 56 -15.72 7.76 23.90
N ILE A 57 -14.59 8.46 23.99
CA ILE A 57 -13.93 8.78 25.27
C ILE A 57 -14.88 9.58 26.19
N LEU A 58 -15.59 10.57 25.65
CA LEU A 58 -16.57 11.35 26.40
C LEU A 58 -17.77 10.50 26.85
N GLY A 59 -18.23 9.55 26.02
CA GLY A 59 -19.30 8.62 26.37
C GLY A 59 -18.88 7.71 27.52
N ILE A 60 -17.66 7.17 27.47
CA ILE A 60 -17.05 6.41 28.55
C ILE A 60 -16.93 7.25 29.83
N SER A 61 -16.53 8.52 29.73
CA SER A 61 -16.47 9.43 30.89
C SER A 61 -17.85 9.62 31.55
N LYS A 62 -18.94 9.68 30.77
CA LYS A 62 -20.31 9.75 31.30
C LYS A 62 -20.71 8.48 32.06
N ILE A 63 -20.29 7.32 31.58
CA ILE A 63 -20.51 6.03 32.27
C ILE A 63 -19.86 6.06 33.66
N PHE A 64 -18.58 6.47 33.76
CA PHE A 64 -17.90 6.62 35.04
C PHE A 64 -18.55 7.66 35.98
N LYS A 65 -19.19 8.70 35.41
CA LYS A 65 -19.96 9.70 36.17
C LYS A 65 -21.38 9.26 36.52
N LYS A 66 -21.68 7.96 36.50
CA LYS A 66 -22.99 7.36 36.80
C LYS A 66 -24.13 7.77 35.84
N ARG A 67 -23.83 8.38 34.69
CA ARG A 67 -24.80 8.67 33.61
C ARG A 67 -24.79 7.54 32.58
N PHE A 68 -25.06 6.31 33.04
CA PHE A 68 -24.85 5.09 32.27
C PHE A 68 -25.60 5.06 30.93
N LYS A 69 -26.92 5.30 30.95
CA LYS A 69 -27.77 5.25 29.75
C LYS A 69 -27.28 6.21 28.66
N GLU A 70 -26.96 7.45 29.05
CA GLU A 70 -26.50 8.47 28.13
C GLU A 70 -25.09 8.19 27.59
N GLY A 71 -24.19 7.70 28.45
CA GLY A 71 -22.83 7.35 28.07
C GLY A 71 -22.80 6.15 27.12
N LEU A 72 -23.56 5.10 27.43
CA LEU A 72 -23.68 3.91 26.58
C LEU A 72 -24.27 4.26 25.21
N LEU A 73 -25.36 5.02 25.18
CA LEU A 73 -25.96 5.43 23.92
C LEU A 73 -25.01 6.28 23.07
N GLN A 74 -24.27 7.20 23.70
CA GLN A 74 -23.28 8.00 23.00
C GLN A 74 -22.19 7.14 22.37
N VAL A 75 -21.67 6.13 23.10
CA VAL A 75 -20.68 5.20 22.58
C VAL A 75 -21.24 4.43 21.38
N VAL A 76 -22.42 3.80 21.54
CA VAL A 76 -23.06 3.01 20.49
C VAL A 76 -23.30 3.84 19.23
N LEU A 77 -23.89 5.04 19.37
CA LEU A 77 -24.13 5.91 18.23
C LEU A 77 -22.82 6.39 17.58
N SER A 78 -21.78 6.69 18.36
CA SER A 78 -20.48 7.08 17.80
C SER A 78 -19.86 5.97 16.94
N VAL A 79 -19.99 4.71 17.37
CA VAL A 79 -19.54 3.53 16.60
C VAL A 79 -20.36 3.37 15.32
N VAL A 80 -21.69 3.48 15.40
CA VAL A 80 -22.58 3.38 14.22
C VAL A 80 -22.24 4.46 13.19
N PHE A 81 -22.05 5.71 13.61
CA PHE A 81 -21.72 6.79 12.67
C PHE A 81 -20.28 6.74 12.16
N MET A 82 -19.35 6.20 12.95
CA MET A 82 -18.01 5.86 12.45
C MET A 82 -18.10 4.82 11.33
N PHE A 83 -18.93 3.78 11.50
CA PHE A 83 -19.17 2.77 10.46
C PHE A 83 -19.79 3.37 9.20
N ILE A 84 -20.83 4.21 9.34
CA ILE A 84 -21.45 4.92 8.21
C ILE A 84 -20.39 5.76 7.47
N THR A 85 -19.59 6.54 8.21
CA THR A 85 -18.51 7.34 7.62
C THR A 85 -17.50 6.45 6.90
N ALA A 86 -17.12 5.30 7.47
CA ALA A 86 -16.23 4.36 6.80
C ALA A 86 -16.81 3.86 5.46
N VAL A 87 -18.12 3.60 5.37
CA VAL A 87 -18.78 3.23 4.10
C VAL A 87 -18.65 4.34 3.05
N PHE A 88 -18.89 5.60 3.43
CA PHE A 88 -18.70 6.75 2.52
C PHE A 88 -17.26 6.84 1.98
N PHE A 89 -16.27 6.54 2.81
CA PHE A 89 -14.85 6.63 2.48
C PHE A 89 -14.24 5.32 1.95
N THR A 90 -15.03 4.27 1.70
CA THR A 90 -14.54 3.00 1.13
C THR A 90 -15.36 2.58 -0.09
N VAL A 91 -16.68 2.65 -0.01
CA VAL A 91 -17.60 2.23 -1.08
C VAL A 91 -17.95 3.41 -1.98
N LEU A 92 -18.19 4.59 -1.40
CA LEU A 92 -18.62 5.79 -2.12
C LEU A 92 -17.45 6.78 -2.29
N LEU A 93 -16.27 6.27 -2.64
CA LEU A 93 -15.04 7.06 -2.72
C LEU A 93 -15.20 8.25 -3.69
N PRO A 94 -15.00 9.50 -3.25
CA PRO A 94 -15.19 10.68 -4.11
C PRO A 94 -14.24 10.75 -5.31
N LYS A 95 -12.95 10.52 -5.06
CA LYS A 95 -11.81 10.50 -6.00
C LYS A 95 -10.54 10.13 -5.23
N SER A 96 -9.64 9.37 -5.87
CA SER A 96 -8.28 9.16 -5.36
C SER A 96 -7.47 10.45 -5.51
N PRO A 97 -6.64 10.84 -4.53
CA PRO A 97 -5.68 11.95 -4.67
C PRO A 97 -4.51 11.57 -5.58
N TYR A 98 -4.37 10.28 -5.88
CA TYR A 98 -3.24 9.72 -6.60
C TYR A 98 -3.55 9.62 -8.08
N LYS A 99 -2.53 9.91 -8.90
CA LYS A 99 -2.63 9.90 -10.35
C LYS A 99 -2.86 8.47 -10.85
N GLU A 100 -3.79 8.30 -11.79
CA GLU A 100 -3.94 7.05 -12.53
C GLU A 100 -2.85 6.92 -13.60
N TYR A 101 -2.31 5.72 -13.81
CA TYR A 101 -1.36 5.49 -14.89
C TYR A 101 -2.02 5.62 -16.26
N LYS A 102 -1.50 6.49 -17.12
CA LYS A 102 -2.05 6.75 -18.47
C LYS A 102 -1.10 6.37 -19.61
N GLY A 103 -0.13 5.49 -19.35
CA GLY A 103 0.88 5.15 -20.35
C GLY A 103 1.93 6.23 -20.55
N ASP A 104 2.04 7.18 -19.62
CA ASP A 104 2.75 8.46 -19.78
C ASP A 104 4.10 8.52 -19.07
N ILE A 105 4.71 7.37 -18.78
CA ILE A 105 6.07 7.36 -18.22
C ILE A 105 7.09 7.81 -19.25
N TYR A 106 8.09 8.54 -18.77
CA TYR A 106 9.27 8.84 -19.58
C TYR A 106 10.15 7.59 -19.73
N ASN A 107 10.45 7.24 -20.98
CA ASN A 107 11.27 6.08 -21.33
C ASN A 107 12.31 6.49 -22.37
N PRO A 108 13.48 7.01 -21.94
CA PRO A 108 14.43 7.67 -22.83
C PRO A 108 14.99 6.76 -23.93
N ASN A 109 15.07 5.46 -23.68
CA ASN A 109 15.66 4.49 -24.59
C ASN A 109 14.60 3.66 -25.34
N ASN A 110 13.33 4.03 -25.21
CA ASN A 110 12.18 3.32 -25.79
C ASN A 110 12.22 1.80 -25.50
N VAL A 111 12.73 1.41 -24.33
CA VAL A 111 12.87 -0.01 -23.96
C VAL A 111 11.50 -0.61 -23.70
N LYS A 112 11.32 -1.89 -24.05
CA LYS A 112 10.08 -2.59 -23.69
C LYS A 112 9.94 -2.62 -22.16
N VAL A 113 8.78 -2.18 -21.67
CA VAL A 113 8.37 -2.19 -20.26
C VAL A 113 7.04 -2.93 -20.14
N ASP A 114 6.93 -3.79 -19.13
CA ASP A 114 5.71 -4.53 -18.84
C ASP A 114 5.03 -3.95 -17.58
N MET A 115 3.73 -4.16 -17.42
CA MET A 115 3.05 -3.90 -16.15
C MET A 115 3.24 -5.11 -15.22
N PRO A 116 3.47 -4.90 -13.91
CA PRO A 116 3.44 -5.98 -12.93
C PRO A 116 2.06 -6.67 -12.95
N LEU A 117 2.04 -7.99 -12.72
CA LEU A 117 0.78 -8.72 -12.60
C LEU A 117 0.11 -8.39 -11.28
N LYS A 118 -1.23 -8.37 -11.23
CA LYS A 118 -1.94 -8.15 -9.96
C LYS A 118 -1.92 -9.42 -9.13
N LEU A 119 -1.66 -9.28 -7.84
CA LEU A 119 -1.78 -10.33 -6.84
C LEU A 119 -2.35 -9.74 -5.56
N SER A 120 -3.48 -10.25 -5.08
CA SER A 120 -4.04 -9.85 -3.78
C SER A 120 -4.01 -10.99 -2.77
N PHE A 121 -4.35 -10.72 -1.50
CA PHE A 121 -4.42 -11.73 -0.45
C PHE A 121 -5.42 -12.87 -0.75
N SER A 122 -6.50 -12.57 -1.47
CA SER A 122 -7.60 -13.50 -1.74
C SER A 122 -7.55 -14.13 -3.12
N ASP A 123 -6.73 -13.58 -4.02
CA ASP A 123 -6.71 -14.04 -5.41
C ASP A 123 -5.82 -15.28 -5.54
N GLU A 124 -6.34 -16.26 -6.28
CA GLU A 124 -5.48 -17.32 -6.80
C GLU A 124 -4.41 -16.69 -7.69
N LYS A 125 -3.17 -17.14 -7.48
CA LYS A 125 -2.05 -16.70 -8.30
C LYS A 125 -2.38 -16.97 -9.77
N PRO A 126 -2.24 -15.98 -10.67
CA PRO A 126 -2.54 -16.18 -12.08
C PRO A 126 -1.68 -17.31 -12.64
N LEU A 127 -2.31 -18.26 -13.34
CA LEU A 127 -1.62 -19.32 -14.06
C LEU A 127 -1.17 -18.78 -15.42
N PHE A 128 0.12 -18.86 -15.68
CA PHE A 128 0.71 -18.50 -16.96
C PHE A 128 1.75 -19.56 -17.34
N LYS A 129 1.89 -19.79 -18.64
CA LYS A 129 2.88 -20.72 -19.17
C LYS A 129 4.25 -20.05 -19.16
N VAL A 130 5.23 -20.65 -18.49
CA VAL A 130 6.62 -20.22 -18.52
C VAL A 130 7.44 -21.33 -19.17
N ASP A 131 8.06 -21.02 -20.31
CA ASP A 131 8.80 -22.00 -21.10
C ASP A 131 10.34 -21.84 -20.98
N LYS A 132 10.81 -20.80 -20.25
CA LYS A 132 12.24 -20.45 -20.09
C LYS A 132 12.48 -19.71 -18.78
N PRO A 133 13.74 -19.55 -18.32
CA PRO A 133 14.04 -18.74 -17.14
C PRO A 133 13.41 -17.35 -17.23
N GLU A 134 12.67 -16.97 -16.19
CA GLU A 134 11.82 -15.80 -16.21
C GLU A 134 11.62 -15.26 -14.79
N MET A 135 11.37 -13.96 -14.69
CA MET A 135 10.96 -13.31 -13.46
C MET A 135 9.68 -12.53 -13.67
N ILE A 136 8.77 -12.67 -12.70
CA ILE A 136 7.48 -12.01 -12.70
C ILE A 136 7.37 -11.16 -11.44
N LEU A 137 7.12 -9.89 -11.67
CA LEU A 137 6.83 -8.92 -10.63
C LEU A 137 5.31 -8.82 -10.46
N TYR A 138 4.88 -8.78 -9.22
CA TYR A 138 3.48 -8.64 -8.84
C TYR A 138 3.25 -7.34 -8.10
N ASP A 139 2.26 -6.56 -8.53
CA ASP A 139 1.66 -5.45 -7.77
C ASP A 139 0.80 -6.06 -6.66
N TYR A 140 1.15 -5.77 -5.40
CA TYR A 140 0.67 -6.52 -4.24
C TYR A 140 -0.08 -5.67 -3.23
N ASN A 141 -1.42 -5.75 -3.26
CA ASN A 141 -2.41 -5.15 -2.35
C ASN A 141 -2.43 -3.62 -2.19
N GLN A 142 -1.28 -2.97 -2.21
CA GLN A 142 -1.16 -1.55 -1.97
C GLN A 142 -0.16 -0.94 -2.98
N PRO A 143 -0.43 0.27 -3.51
CA PRO A 143 0.45 0.91 -4.48
C PRO A 143 1.88 1.02 -3.97
N GLY A 144 2.88 0.61 -4.75
CA GLY A 144 4.29 0.68 -4.33
C GLY A 144 4.79 -0.52 -3.53
N THR A 145 3.91 -1.48 -3.23
CA THR A 145 4.25 -2.77 -2.63
C THR A 145 4.24 -3.87 -3.68
N TYR A 146 5.26 -4.71 -3.66
CA TYR A 146 5.46 -5.76 -4.64
C TYR A 146 5.82 -7.10 -4.00
N LYS A 147 5.58 -8.16 -4.77
CA LYS A 147 6.22 -9.47 -4.61
C LYS A 147 6.82 -9.86 -5.94
N TYR A 148 7.78 -10.78 -5.94
CA TYR A 148 8.26 -11.36 -7.18
C TYR A 148 8.37 -12.87 -7.08
N GLN A 149 8.41 -13.49 -8.26
CA GLN A 149 8.69 -14.89 -8.41
C GLN A 149 9.71 -15.09 -9.52
N VAL A 150 10.55 -16.10 -9.36
CA VAL A 150 11.54 -16.50 -10.36
C VAL A 150 11.34 -17.95 -10.76
N PHE A 151 11.58 -18.22 -12.04
CA PHE A 151 11.63 -19.53 -12.65
C PHE A 151 13.03 -19.71 -13.20
N LEU A 152 13.75 -20.76 -12.78
CA LEU A 152 15.12 -21.02 -13.22
C LEU A 152 15.27 -22.50 -13.56
N ASN A 153 16.08 -22.78 -14.59
CA ASN A 153 16.57 -24.12 -14.88
C ASN A 153 17.68 -24.46 -13.87
N LYS A 154 18.74 -25.14 -14.32
CA LYS A 154 19.87 -25.53 -13.50
C LYS A 154 20.51 -24.34 -12.80
N ILE A 155 20.52 -24.38 -11.47
CA ILE A 155 21.15 -23.39 -10.61
C ILE A 155 21.68 -24.08 -9.35
N GLU A 156 22.92 -23.79 -9.00
CA GLU A 156 23.52 -24.28 -7.77
C GLU A 156 22.84 -23.68 -6.53
N LYS A 157 23.14 -24.27 -5.38
CA LYS A 157 22.58 -23.83 -4.10
C LYS A 157 23.04 -22.41 -3.78
N GLY A 158 22.08 -21.53 -3.50
CA GLY A 158 22.38 -20.14 -3.19
C GLY A 158 21.13 -19.33 -2.90
N THR A 159 21.25 -18.02 -3.04
CA THR A 159 20.17 -17.06 -2.80
C THR A 159 20.05 -16.12 -3.98
N VAL A 160 18.83 -15.96 -4.51
CA VAL A 160 18.51 -14.88 -5.43
C VAL A 160 17.94 -13.69 -4.66
N TYR A 161 18.11 -12.50 -5.21
CA TYR A 161 17.52 -11.26 -4.74
C TYR A 161 17.39 -10.27 -5.91
N LEU A 162 16.64 -9.18 -5.72
CA LEU A 162 16.47 -8.16 -6.74
C LEU A 162 17.38 -6.95 -6.50
N LYS A 163 17.79 -6.31 -7.60
CA LYS A 163 18.21 -4.91 -7.62
C LYS A 163 17.33 -4.17 -8.61
N MET A 164 16.78 -3.04 -8.19
CA MET A 164 15.89 -2.23 -9.03
C MET A 164 16.54 -0.88 -9.30
N PHE A 165 16.46 -0.43 -10.53
CA PHE A 165 17.04 0.84 -10.96
C PHE A 165 15.97 1.69 -11.62
N ASP A 166 16.00 3.00 -11.40
CA ASP A 166 15.23 3.93 -12.21
C ASP A 166 15.75 3.90 -13.65
N LEU A 167 14.86 3.73 -14.64
CA LEU A 167 15.27 3.61 -16.05
C LEU A 167 15.87 4.90 -16.61
N THR A 168 15.51 6.05 -16.06
CA THR A 168 15.91 7.36 -16.57
C THR A 168 17.29 7.75 -16.07
N THR A 169 17.50 7.60 -14.77
CA THR A 169 18.69 8.08 -14.04
C THR A 169 19.69 6.96 -13.76
N ASN A 170 19.30 5.69 -13.95
CA ASN A 170 20.08 4.50 -13.61
C ASN A 170 20.48 4.44 -12.12
N ARG A 171 19.83 5.23 -11.26
CA ARG A 171 20.00 5.20 -9.81
C ARG A 171 19.36 3.93 -9.25
N ILE A 172 20.02 3.29 -8.29
CA ILE A 172 19.45 2.16 -7.55
C ILE A 172 18.33 2.62 -6.62
N LEU A 173 17.24 1.85 -6.59
CA LEU A 173 16.03 2.11 -5.82
C LEU A 173 16.04 1.26 -4.56
N SER A 174 15.78 1.89 -3.40
CA SER A 174 15.55 1.20 -2.11
C SER A 174 16.52 0.02 -1.86
N GLU A 175 17.82 0.23 -2.13
CA GLU A 175 18.82 -0.83 -2.31
C GLU A 175 18.86 -1.84 -1.15
N LYS A 176 18.89 -1.34 0.09
CA LYS A 176 19.06 -2.18 1.28
C LYS A 176 17.80 -2.99 1.56
N GLU A 177 16.64 -2.34 1.47
CA GLU A 177 15.33 -2.91 1.74
C GLU A 177 15.00 -3.97 0.70
N ILE A 178 15.11 -3.63 -0.59
CA ILE A 178 14.85 -4.55 -1.70
C ILE A 178 15.80 -5.74 -1.62
N ALA A 179 17.12 -5.53 -1.52
CA ALA A 179 18.07 -6.65 -1.49
C ALA A 179 17.87 -7.57 -0.27
N LYS A 180 17.34 -7.07 0.84
CA LYS A 180 17.03 -7.84 2.04
C LYS A 180 15.73 -8.62 1.90
N ASP A 181 14.66 -7.95 1.51
CA ASP A 181 13.30 -8.49 1.56
C ASP A 181 12.96 -9.38 0.35
N THR A 182 13.74 -9.25 -0.73
CA THR A 182 13.61 -10.09 -1.93
C THR A 182 14.43 -11.38 -1.87
N LYS A 183 15.12 -11.70 -0.77
CA LYS A 183 15.94 -12.93 -0.72
C LYS A 183 15.08 -14.19 -0.80
N VAL A 184 15.37 -15.03 -1.80
CA VAL A 184 14.78 -16.37 -1.97
C VAL A 184 15.90 -17.40 -2.11
N LYS A 185 15.86 -18.46 -1.29
CA LYS A 185 16.80 -19.57 -1.44
C LYS A 185 16.43 -20.40 -2.67
N VAL A 186 17.42 -20.70 -3.49
CA VAL A 186 17.23 -21.46 -4.73
C VAL A 186 18.24 -22.58 -4.83
N GLU A 187 17.79 -23.67 -5.44
CA GLU A 187 18.58 -24.82 -5.83
C GLU A 187 17.77 -25.61 -6.85
N ASN A 188 18.37 -25.89 -8.00
CA ASN A 188 17.82 -26.78 -9.01
C ASN A 188 18.97 -27.53 -9.69
N PRO A 189 19.20 -28.80 -9.36
CA PRO A 189 20.28 -29.57 -9.97
C PRO A 189 19.97 -29.98 -11.43
N GLY A 190 18.70 -29.99 -11.83
CA GLY A 190 18.25 -30.41 -13.16
C GLY A 190 18.10 -29.24 -14.15
N ASP A 191 18.07 -29.58 -15.44
CA ASP A 191 17.88 -28.60 -16.52
C ASP A 191 16.41 -28.22 -16.75
N GLU A 192 15.47 -28.91 -16.09
CA GLU A 192 14.06 -28.58 -16.13
C GLU A 192 13.79 -27.23 -15.44
N LEU A 193 12.89 -26.45 -16.01
CA LEU A 193 12.47 -25.18 -15.44
C LEU A 193 11.73 -25.42 -14.13
N LYS A 194 12.23 -24.83 -13.04
CA LYS A 194 11.62 -24.92 -11.71
C LYS A 194 11.07 -23.57 -11.27
N GLU A 195 9.84 -23.60 -10.76
CA GLU A 195 9.23 -22.48 -10.05
C GLU A 195 9.78 -22.39 -8.62
N PHE A 196 10.22 -21.21 -8.20
CA PHE A 196 10.63 -20.95 -6.82
C PHE A 196 9.54 -20.22 -6.03
N PRO A 197 9.57 -20.30 -4.69
CA PRO A 197 8.59 -19.62 -3.86
C PRO A 197 8.52 -18.12 -4.12
N LEU A 198 7.32 -17.56 -3.97
CA LEU A 198 7.13 -16.12 -3.94
C LEU A 198 8.00 -15.47 -2.87
N SER A 199 8.55 -14.31 -3.19
CA SER A 199 9.29 -13.51 -2.22
C SER A 199 8.40 -13.03 -1.07
N LYS A 200 9.05 -12.51 -0.02
CA LYS A 200 8.35 -11.63 0.91
C LYS A 200 7.89 -10.37 0.17
N GLN A 201 6.89 -9.69 0.74
CA GLN A 201 6.52 -8.37 0.25
C GLN A 201 7.67 -7.39 0.47
N PHE A 202 7.83 -6.46 -0.46
CA PHE A 202 8.80 -5.37 -0.36
C PHE A 202 8.22 -4.10 -0.96
N ASN A 203 8.75 -2.95 -0.56
CA ASN A 203 8.27 -1.65 -0.98
C ASN A 203 9.36 -0.90 -1.74
N VAL A 204 8.97 -0.11 -2.73
CA VAL A 204 9.85 0.84 -3.41
C VAL A 204 9.56 2.23 -2.83
N GLN A 205 10.51 2.78 -2.08
CA GLN A 205 10.33 4.02 -1.30
C GLN A 205 10.47 5.30 -2.13
N GLU A 206 10.95 5.20 -3.37
CA GLU A 206 11.09 6.34 -4.26
C GLU A 206 9.76 6.72 -4.90
N GLY A 207 9.27 7.93 -4.59
CA GLY A 207 7.99 8.44 -5.09
C GLY A 207 6.86 8.27 -4.05
N ASP A 208 5.63 8.41 -4.50
CA ASP A 208 4.40 8.23 -3.73
C ASP A 208 3.40 7.43 -4.58
N TRP A 209 2.23 7.12 -4.02
CA TRP A 209 1.19 6.44 -4.78
C TRP A 209 0.79 7.27 -6.02
N GLY A 210 0.68 6.63 -7.18
CA GLY A 210 0.39 7.30 -8.45
C GLY A 210 1.58 7.96 -9.13
N ASP A 211 2.76 7.99 -8.51
CA ASP A 211 4.01 8.40 -9.17
C ASP A 211 4.58 7.21 -9.95
N TYR A 212 4.10 7.02 -11.17
CA TYR A 212 4.57 5.95 -12.04
C TYR A 212 5.88 6.32 -12.74
N TYR A 213 6.80 5.37 -12.82
CA TYR A 213 8.05 5.47 -13.57
C TYR A 213 8.53 4.09 -14.03
N GLY A 214 9.42 4.10 -15.01
CA GLY A 214 10.02 2.87 -15.52
C GLY A 214 11.17 2.39 -14.65
N SER A 215 11.25 1.09 -14.39
CA SER A 215 12.33 0.48 -13.63
C SER A 215 12.96 -0.72 -14.34
N ARG A 216 14.31 -0.78 -14.33
CA ARG A 216 15.07 -1.99 -14.67
C ARG A 216 15.18 -2.86 -13.43
N VAL A 217 14.57 -4.03 -13.48
CA VAL A 217 14.57 -5.02 -12.41
C VAL A 217 15.55 -6.14 -12.77
N GLU A 218 16.60 -6.27 -11.97
CA GLU A 218 17.64 -7.27 -12.16
C GLU A 218 17.54 -8.36 -11.09
N VAL A 219 17.55 -9.62 -11.52
CA VAL A 219 17.68 -10.78 -10.63
C VAL A 219 19.16 -11.09 -10.46
N TRP A 220 19.63 -10.99 -9.22
CA TRP A 220 21.00 -11.30 -8.84
C TRP A 220 21.04 -12.60 -8.05
N PHE A 221 22.11 -13.36 -8.23
CA PHE A 221 22.35 -14.62 -7.55
C PHE A 221 23.66 -14.55 -6.76
N LYS A 222 23.56 -14.98 -5.51
CA LYS A 222 24.67 -15.18 -4.59
C LYS A 222 24.82 -16.68 -4.32
N PRO A 223 25.88 -17.32 -4.84
CA PRO A 223 26.19 -18.71 -4.50
C PRO A 223 26.36 -18.88 -2.98
N GLU A 224 26.02 -20.07 -2.45
CA GLU A 224 26.35 -20.40 -1.05
C GLU A 224 27.85 -20.62 -0.86
N ASP A 225 28.53 -21.10 -1.90
CA ASP A 225 29.98 -21.16 -1.98
C ASP A 225 30.58 -19.75 -2.08
N ALA A 226 31.18 -19.29 -0.99
CA ALA A 226 31.77 -17.95 -0.88
C ALA A 226 32.94 -17.70 -1.83
N SER A 227 33.51 -18.74 -2.47
CA SER A 227 34.56 -18.58 -3.48
C SER A 227 34.02 -18.11 -4.83
N GLN A 228 32.72 -18.27 -5.07
CA GLN A 228 32.08 -17.91 -6.32
C GLN A 228 31.47 -16.50 -6.26
N PRO A 229 31.69 -15.66 -7.28
CA PRO A 229 31.20 -14.29 -7.27
C PRO A 229 29.68 -14.23 -7.43
N GLU A 230 29.07 -13.18 -6.89
CA GLU A 230 27.69 -12.84 -7.21
C GLU A 230 27.56 -12.49 -8.70
N ARG A 231 26.45 -12.92 -9.31
CA ARG A 231 26.21 -12.70 -10.73
C ARG A 231 24.75 -12.38 -11.03
N LYS A 232 24.54 -11.66 -12.12
CA LYS A 232 23.20 -11.35 -12.64
C LYS A 232 22.68 -12.51 -13.47
N LEU A 233 21.43 -12.88 -13.24
CA LEU A 233 20.74 -13.95 -13.97
C LEU A 233 19.78 -13.43 -15.03
N LEU A 234 18.93 -12.47 -14.66
CA LEU A 234 17.83 -11.99 -15.51
C LEU A 234 17.70 -10.47 -15.39
N VAL A 235 17.17 -9.85 -16.44
CA VAL A 235 16.81 -8.44 -16.48
C VAL A 235 15.44 -8.30 -17.12
N LYS A 236 14.57 -7.52 -16.51
CA LYS A 236 13.27 -7.17 -17.06
C LYS A 236 12.91 -5.76 -16.66
N ASN A 237 12.17 -5.05 -17.51
CA ASN A 237 11.76 -3.69 -17.22
C ASN A 237 10.27 -3.66 -16.91
N TYR A 238 9.91 -2.94 -15.85
CA TYR A 238 8.54 -2.78 -15.42
C TYR A 238 8.18 -1.32 -15.27
N VAL A 239 6.90 -1.00 -15.48
CA VAL A 239 6.32 0.23 -14.95
C VAL A 239 5.99 -0.02 -13.48
N ILE A 240 6.58 0.77 -12.59
CA ILE A 240 6.33 0.69 -11.16
C ILE A 240 5.90 2.05 -10.63
N GLN A 241 5.47 2.10 -9.39
CA GLN A 241 5.19 3.30 -8.61
C GLN A 241 5.80 3.21 -7.21
N GLY A 242 5.92 4.36 -6.55
CA GLY A 242 6.42 4.49 -5.17
C GLY A 242 5.40 4.13 -4.09
N TRP A 243 5.91 3.86 -2.88
CA TRP A 243 5.17 3.58 -1.64
C TRP A 243 4.91 4.83 -0.80
#